data_AF-J7SB93-F1
#
_entry.id   AF-J7SB93-F1
#
_cell.length_a   1.000
_cell.length_b   1.000
_cell.length_c   1.000
_cell.angle_alpha   90.00
_cell.angle_beta   90.00
_cell.angle_gamma   90.00
#
_symmetry.space_group_name_H-M   'P 1'
#
loop_
_entity.id
_entity.type
_entity.pdbx_description
1 polymer ?
#
loop_
_entity_poly.entity_id
_entity_poly.type
_entity_poly.pdbx_seq_one_letter_code
_entity_poly.pdbx_strand_id
1 'polypeptide(L)'
;MFDSKFIRFFSTISPKGDNAKEVTASKLALNIEVQSDQSSKSLCDSASDVLASEIGDGKYEGIRLKKQLKSRHISMIAIGGSLGTGLLIATGESLKVAGPVSTLIAYTFVGIMVFFTMACLGEMATFIPLDGFTSYASRYCDPALGFAVGYAYLIKYFILPPNQLTAAAMVMQYWVPRDTVNPGIWVTLVFAVITVINIFGVRFFGEFEFWLSSLKVLIMIGLIILLFVIMLGGAGSHDRLGFRYWKHPGAFNDYSDDISGSLGKFVSFVAVLVLGVFAYLGIELTGIVAAEASNPRRSVPKAIKLTFYRILVFYVVSIFLLGMCVPYNDEKLVTTNENSLTASPFSIAILNAGITVLPDIFNGCLLIFVFSAANSDLYVASRNLYSLAVDNKAPKIFAHTNRWGIPYNSLFVSCLFCLLAYMTVSSSSAQVFKYFVNVVSIAGLLTWISILITYICFDRAVRAQHVDKSTFAYVAPFQPYGAYVSLFFCCLIAIIKNFTVFLGHFDYKTFITGYIGLPIFVLCYFGYKITCKSEIRSARYVDLVSQKSLVDREQVEYELIEQLKREEMIANTKYSIVIALRRWFSNFFWLMSLHSTVDQNKVLGAPAVKFYTIRWRYEYFTREKKVHYSIKTDCIYH
;
A
#
# COMPACT_ATOMS: atom_id res chain seq x y z
N MET A 1 -31.64 -13.27 42.50
CA MET A 1 -32.70 -12.43 43.12
C MET A 1 -33.16 -11.45 42.06
N PHE A 2 -34.47 -11.38 41.81
CA PHE A 2 -35.22 -10.72 40.73
C PHE A 2 -35.30 -11.42 39.37
N ASP A 3 -36.46 -11.38 38.70
CA ASP A 3 -37.72 -12.12 38.92
C ASP A 3 -38.46 -12.08 37.55
N SER A 4 -39.12 -13.18 37.20
CA SER A 4 -39.68 -13.51 35.89
C SER A 4 -41.03 -12.83 35.59
N LYS A 5 -41.11 -11.49 35.64
CA LYS A 5 -42.37 -10.74 35.50
C LYS A 5 -42.38 -9.52 34.55
N PHE A 6 -41.45 -9.41 33.60
CA PHE A 6 -41.42 -8.25 32.68
C PHE A 6 -41.91 -8.49 31.23
N ILE A 7 -42.37 -9.70 30.88
CA ILE A 7 -42.76 -10.05 29.50
C ILE A 7 -44.30 -10.02 29.26
N ARG A 8 -45.10 -9.61 30.24
CA ARG A 8 -46.58 -9.75 30.17
C ARG A 8 -47.39 -8.45 30.12
N PHE A 9 -46.88 -7.39 29.47
CA PHE A 9 -47.59 -6.10 29.44
C PHE A 9 -47.87 -5.48 28.06
N PHE A 10 -47.58 -6.15 26.94
CA PHE A 10 -47.99 -5.62 25.62
C PHE A 10 -48.73 -6.66 24.76
N SER A 11 -49.89 -7.09 25.24
CA SER A 11 -50.82 -7.90 24.44
C SER A 11 -52.30 -7.57 24.72
N THR A 12 -52.73 -6.33 24.50
CA THR A 12 -54.14 -6.05 24.18
C THR A 12 -54.28 -4.62 23.68
N ILE A 13 -54.42 -4.46 22.36
CA ILE A 13 -55.31 -3.56 21.62
C ILE A 13 -54.92 -3.72 20.13
N SER A 14 -55.83 -4.26 19.34
CA SER A 14 -55.86 -4.23 17.87
C SER A 14 -57.01 -3.27 17.51
N PRO A 15 -56.95 -2.41 16.47
CA PRO A 15 -56.63 -2.84 15.11
C PRO A 15 -55.90 -1.85 14.17
N LYS A 16 -55.46 -2.40 13.03
CA LYS A 16 -55.03 -1.76 11.75
C LYS A 16 -53.62 -1.16 11.69
N GLY A 17 -52.76 -1.82 10.89
CA GLY A 17 -51.54 -1.24 10.30
C GLY A 17 -50.34 -2.19 10.26
N ASP A 18 -50.32 -3.14 9.32
CA ASP A 18 -49.25 -4.15 9.20
C ASP A 18 -47.87 -3.62 8.77
N ASN A 19 -47.75 -2.36 8.36
CA ASN A 19 -46.47 -1.80 7.88
C ASN A 19 -45.57 -1.21 9.00
N ALA A 20 -46.10 -0.92 10.19
CA ALA A 20 -45.31 -0.29 11.27
C ALA A 20 -44.54 -1.31 12.14
N LYS A 21 -45.02 -2.55 12.23
CA LYS A 21 -44.36 -3.61 13.02
C LYS A 21 -43.13 -4.20 12.33
N GLU A 22 -43.14 -4.35 11.00
CA GLU A 22 -41.97 -4.81 10.24
C GLU A 22 -40.81 -3.81 10.27
N VAL A 23 -41.09 -2.51 10.17
CA VAL A 23 -40.05 -1.46 10.23
C VAL A 23 -39.42 -1.37 11.62
N THR A 24 -40.20 -1.58 12.68
CA THR A 24 -39.71 -1.53 14.06
C THR A 24 -38.89 -2.78 14.40
N ALA A 25 -39.31 -3.98 13.96
CA ALA A 25 -38.56 -5.22 14.13
C ALA A 25 -37.26 -5.23 13.31
N SER A 26 -37.27 -4.69 12.09
CA SER A 26 -36.06 -4.56 11.26
C SER A 26 -35.07 -3.58 11.86
N LYS A 27 -35.51 -2.43 12.41
CA LYS A 27 -34.62 -1.50 13.14
C LYS A 27 -34.08 -2.10 14.43
N LEU A 28 -34.87 -2.90 15.15
CA LEU A 28 -34.41 -3.59 16.35
C LEU A 28 -33.37 -4.66 16.02
N ALA A 29 -33.60 -5.44 14.96
CA ALA A 29 -32.64 -6.44 14.47
C ALA A 29 -31.34 -5.79 13.99
N LEU A 30 -31.41 -4.67 13.24
CA LEU A 30 -30.24 -3.90 12.81
C LEU A 30 -29.44 -3.35 14.00
N ASN A 31 -30.12 -2.87 15.04
CA ASN A 31 -29.44 -2.41 16.25
C ASN A 31 -28.79 -3.57 17.03
N ILE A 32 -29.45 -4.73 17.12
CA ILE A 32 -28.88 -5.93 17.76
C ILE A 32 -27.67 -6.45 16.99
N GLU A 33 -27.71 -6.41 15.65
CA GLU A 33 -26.64 -6.86 14.76
C GLU A 33 -25.45 -5.90 14.77
N VAL A 34 -25.68 -4.58 14.81
CA VAL A 34 -24.61 -3.58 15.02
C VAL A 34 -23.99 -3.74 16.41
N GLN A 35 -24.78 -4.08 17.41
CA GLN A 35 -24.32 -4.22 18.80
C GLN A 35 -23.60 -5.56 19.04
N SER A 36 -23.96 -6.64 18.34
CA SER A 36 -23.23 -7.91 18.35
C SER A 36 -21.91 -7.82 17.58
N ASP A 37 -21.87 -7.10 16.45
CA ASP A 37 -20.66 -6.89 15.66
C ASP A 37 -19.69 -5.91 16.36
N GLN A 38 -20.21 -4.97 17.17
CA GLN A 38 -19.38 -4.15 18.08
C GLN A 38 -18.89 -4.93 19.30
N SER A 39 -19.73 -5.79 19.88
CA SER A 39 -19.39 -6.62 21.05
C SER A 39 -18.36 -7.71 20.71
N SER A 40 -18.53 -8.42 19.60
CA SER A 40 -17.55 -9.42 19.13
C SER A 40 -16.20 -8.79 18.82
N LYS A 41 -16.19 -7.59 18.24
CA LYS A 41 -14.97 -6.85 17.95
C LYS A 41 -14.29 -6.31 19.21
N SER A 42 -15.04 -5.85 20.21
CA SER A 42 -14.47 -5.45 21.50
C SER A 42 -13.95 -6.64 22.28
N LEU A 43 -14.59 -7.81 22.18
CA LEU A 43 -14.13 -9.07 22.77
C LEU A 43 -12.82 -9.54 22.13
N CYS A 44 -12.70 -9.52 20.80
CA CYS A 44 -11.43 -9.84 20.12
C CYS A 44 -10.32 -8.84 20.44
N ASP A 45 -10.61 -7.54 20.45
CA ASP A 45 -9.63 -6.51 20.81
C ASP A 45 -9.17 -6.70 22.27
N SER A 46 -10.10 -6.94 23.20
CA SER A 46 -9.78 -7.19 24.61
C SER A 46 -9.02 -8.50 24.84
N ALA A 47 -9.34 -9.58 24.13
CA ALA A 47 -8.60 -10.84 24.20
C ALA A 47 -7.17 -10.68 23.66
N SER A 48 -7.00 -9.91 22.57
CA SER A 48 -5.68 -9.61 22.00
C SER A 48 -4.83 -8.70 22.91
N ASP A 49 -5.48 -7.82 23.68
CA ASP A 49 -4.82 -6.94 24.64
C ASP A 49 -4.42 -7.68 25.93
N VAL A 50 -5.26 -8.61 26.40
CA VAL A 50 -4.97 -9.46 27.56
C VAL A 50 -3.85 -10.45 27.23
N LEU A 51 -3.88 -11.12 26.08
CA LEU A 51 -2.81 -12.04 25.66
C LEU A 51 -1.45 -11.34 25.41
N ALA A 52 -1.46 -10.12 24.88
CA ALA A 52 -0.24 -9.33 24.74
C ALA A 52 0.34 -8.88 26.09
N SER A 53 -0.50 -8.78 27.13
CA SER A 53 -0.04 -8.49 28.50
C SER A 53 0.57 -9.72 29.19
N GLU A 54 0.09 -10.93 28.88
CA GLU A 54 0.60 -12.19 29.45
C GLU A 54 1.91 -12.66 28.81
N ILE A 55 2.17 -12.29 27.56
CA ILE A 55 3.39 -12.64 26.83
C ILE A 55 4.16 -11.36 26.55
N GLY A 56 5.10 -11.02 27.44
CA GLY A 56 5.88 -9.79 27.40
C GLY A 56 6.51 -9.49 26.03
N ASP A 57 5.77 -8.76 25.19
CA ASP A 57 6.29 -8.07 24.01
C ASP A 57 7.07 -6.79 24.41
N GLY A 58 7.13 -6.49 25.72
CA GLY A 58 7.80 -5.34 26.31
C GLY A 58 7.04 -4.02 26.16
N LYS A 59 5.79 -4.03 25.65
CA LYS A 59 5.03 -2.81 25.32
C LYS A 59 3.92 -2.57 26.34
N TYR A 60 4.20 -1.71 27.32
CA TYR A 60 3.25 -1.30 28.36
C TYR A 60 2.18 -0.31 27.85
N GLU A 61 1.06 -0.17 28.58
CA GLU A 61 0.09 0.91 28.32
C GLU A 61 0.79 2.28 28.30
N GLY A 62 0.59 3.05 27.22
CA GLY A 62 1.29 4.31 26.94
C GLY A 62 2.47 4.20 25.95
N ILE A 63 2.99 2.98 25.75
CA ILE A 63 4.06 2.61 24.78
C ILE A 63 3.50 1.71 23.66
N ARG A 64 2.19 1.40 23.70
CA ARG A 64 1.52 0.61 22.66
C ARG A 64 0.75 1.51 21.70
N LEU A 65 1.04 1.40 20.40
CA LEU A 65 0.26 2.07 19.35
C LEU A 65 -1.13 1.44 19.28
N LYS A 66 -2.18 2.25 19.27
CA LYS A 66 -3.55 1.77 19.10
C LYS A 66 -3.73 1.26 17.67
N LYS A 67 -4.02 -0.03 17.49
CA LYS A 67 -4.32 -0.65 16.19
C LYS A 67 -5.69 -0.18 15.67
N GLN A 68 -5.74 1.02 15.10
CA GLN A 68 -7.01 1.67 14.69
C GLN A 68 -7.22 1.76 13.17
N LEU A 69 -6.25 1.32 12.36
CA LEU A 69 -6.38 1.31 10.91
C LEU A 69 -7.17 0.07 10.45
N LYS A 70 -8.21 0.30 9.64
CA LYS A 70 -8.98 -0.78 9.01
C LYS A 70 -8.15 -1.40 7.88
N SER A 71 -8.38 -2.68 7.57
CA SER A 71 -7.73 -3.40 6.45
C SER A 71 -7.80 -2.64 5.10
N ARG A 72 -8.89 -1.90 4.85
CA ARG A 72 -9.03 -1.01 3.69
C ARG A 72 -8.04 0.15 3.68
N HIS A 73 -7.77 0.78 4.83
CA HIS A 73 -6.82 1.90 4.93
C HIS A 73 -5.42 1.37 4.67
N ILE A 74 -5.08 0.27 5.32
CA ILE A 74 -3.80 -0.42 5.21
C ILE A 74 -3.48 -0.78 3.74
N SER A 75 -4.45 -1.38 3.03
CA SER A 75 -4.29 -1.74 1.62
C SER A 75 -4.12 -0.51 0.72
N MET A 76 -4.91 0.55 0.97
CA MET A 76 -4.82 1.79 0.19
C MET A 76 -3.54 2.56 0.47
N ILE A 77 -3.05 2.58 1.71
CA ILE A 77 -1.75 3.17 2.09
C ILE A 77 -0.62 2.43 1.37
N ALA A 78 -0.66 1.09 1.31
CA ALA A 78 0.35 0.32 0.58
C ALA A 78 0.33 0.57 -0.94
N ILE A 79 -0.84 0.83 -1.53
CA ILE A 79 -0.98 1.20 -2.94
C ILE A 79 -0.54 2.66 -3.16
N GLY A 80 -1.07 3.60 -2.39
CA GLY A 80 -0.79 5.03 -2.50
C GLY A 80 0.64 5.42 -2.15
N GLY A 81 1.27 4.71 -1.21
CA GLY A 81 2.65 4.94 -0.79
C GLY A 81 3.70 4.52 -1.81
N SER A 82 3.32 3.68 -2.79
CA SER A 82 4.19 3.35 -3.92
C SER A 82 4.04 4.32 -5.10
N LEU A 83 2.90 4.97 -5.25
CA LEU A 83 2.65 5.91 -6.34
C LEU A 83 3.03 7.31 -5.91
N GLY A 84 4.18 7.79 -6.38
CA GLY A 84 4.74 9.06 -5.94
C GLY A 84 5.54 9.83 -7.00
N THR A 85 6.27 10.83 -6.50
CA THR A 85 7.09 11.75 -7.30
C THR A 85 8.19 11.06 -8.08
N GLY A 86 8.65 9.88 -7.66
CA GLY A 86 9.63 9.12 -8.44
C GLY A 86 9.11 8.63 -9.79
N LEU A 87 7.84 8.25 -9.90
CA LEU A 87 7.24 7.94 -11.20
C LEU A 87 6.88 9.23 -11.95
N LEU A 88 6.20 10.17 -11.30
CA LEU A 88 5.61 11.31 -12.01
C LEU A 88 6.57 12.46 -12.31
N ILE A 89 7.67 12.62 -11.56
CA ILE A 89 8.64 13.71 -11.73
C ILE A 89 10.00 13.15 -12.18
N ALA A 90 10.56 12.18 -11.47
CA ALA A 90 11.92 11.70 -11.73
C ALA A 90 12.08 10.94 -13.07
N THR A 91 10.99 10.43 -13.64
CA THR A 91 10.99 9.84 -14.99
C THR A 91 11.37 10.87 -16.07
N GLY A 92 11.17 12.17 -15.83
CA GLY A 92 11.58 13.22 -16.77
C GLY A 92 13.09 13.28 -16.95
N GLU A 93 13.84 13.24 -15.83
CA GLU A 93 15.31 13.15 -15.85
C GLU A 93 15.76 11.82 -16.48
N SER A 94 15.05 10.71 -16.21
CA SER A 94 15.37 9.41 -16.82
C SER A 94 15.24 9.44 -18.34
N LEU A 95 14.12 9.97 -18.84
CA LEU A 95 13.85 10.06 -20.27
C LEU A 95 14.89 10.93 -20.97
N LYS A 96 15.21 12.10 -20.40
CA LYS A 96 16.24 13.00 -20.93
C LYS A 96 17.63 12.35 -21.00
N VAL A 97 18.04 11.68 -19.93
CA VAL A 97 19.40 11.12 -19.83
C VAL A 97 19.59 9.91 -20.74
N ALA A 98 18.64 8.97 -20.78
CA ALA A 98 18.88 7.67 -21.43
C ALA A 98 18.00 7.39 -22.65
N GLY A 99 16.99 8.23 -22.91
CA GLY A 99 16.01 7.97 -23.96
C GLY A 99 14.92 6.98 -23.54
N PRO A 100 13.90 6.80 -24.39
CA PRO A 100 12.69 6.06 -24.04
C PRO A 100 12.93 4.57 -23.78
N VAL A 101 13.79 3.91 -24.56
CA VAL A 101 14.01 2.46 -24.43
C VAL A 101 14.86 2.12 -23.22
N SER A 102 15.98 2.84 -23.01
CA SER A 102 16.80 2.64 -21.81
C SER A 102 16.01 2.87 -20.53
N THR A 103 15.16 3.91 -20.50
CA THR A 103 14.29 4.19 -19.36
C THR A 103 13.32 3.04 -19.11
N LEU A 104 12.67 2.52 -20.16
CA LEU A 104 11.76 1.38 -20.05
C LEU A 104 12.46 0.12 -19.52
N ILE A 105 13.64 -0.20 -20.06
CA ILE A 105 14.43 -1.37 -19.64
C ILE A 105 14.86 -1.18 -18.17
N ALA A 106 15.36 -0.01 -17.80
CA ALA A 106 15.83 0.26 -16.43
C ALA A 106 14.70 0.12 -15.40
N TYR A 107 13.52 0.71 -15.66
CA TYR A 107 12.39 0.60 -14.74
C TYR A 107 11.81 -0.82 -14.71
N THR A 108 11.75 -1.52 -15.84
CA THR A 108 11.33 -2.93 -15.88
C THR A 108 12.29 -3.80 -15.06
N PHE A 109 13.59 -3.60 -15.23
CA PHE A 109 14.63 -4.34 -14.53
C PHE A 109 14.58 -4.11 -13.01
N VAL A 110 14.53 -2.85 -12.56
CA VAL A 110 14.36 -2.53 -11.14
C VAL A 110 13.03 -3.06 -10.60
N GLY A 111 11.96 -3.00 -11.39
CA GLY A 111 10.65 -3.56 -11.05
C GLY A 111 10.72 -5.07 -10.77
N ILE A 112 11.45 -5.83 -11.58
CA ILE A 112 11.67 -7.27 -11.34
C ILE A 112 12.42 -7.50 -10.02
N MET A 113 13.48 -6.72 -9.76
CA MET A 113 14.25 -6.83 -8.51
C MET A 113 13.36 -6.58 -7.29
N VAL A 114 12.54 -5.52 -7.35
CA VAL A 114 11.60 -5.14 -6.31
C VAL A 114 10.53 -6.21 -6.10
N PHE A 115 10.02 -6.82 -7.16
CA PHE A 115 9.09 -7.94 -7.03
C PHE A 115 9.70 -9.09 -6.22
N PHE A 116 10.95 -9.48 -6.49
CA PHE A 116 11.63 -10.51 -5.71
C PHE A 116 11.87 -10.09 -4.26
N THR A 117 12.27 -8.83 -4.00
CA THR A 117 12.42 -8.29 -2.64
C THR A 117 11.11 -8.38 -1.86
N MET A 118 9.98 -8.02 -2.49
CA MET A 118 8.66 -8.11 -1.87
C MET A 118 8.18 -9.54 -1.67
N ALA A 119 8.48 -10.44 -2.60
CA ALA A 119 8.19 -11.86 -2.45
C ALA A 119 8.95 -12.45 -1.25
N CYS A 120 10.25 -12.15 -1.12
CA CYS A 120 11.08 -12.56 0.02
C CYS A 120 10.51 -12.07 1.35
N LEU A 121 10.17 -10.78 1.41
CA LEU A 121 9.55 -10.17 2.60
C LEU A 121 8.19 -10.81 2.91
N GLY A 122 7.42 -11.13 1.88
CA GLY A 122 6.14 -11.80 1.97
C GLY A 122 6.18 -13.18 2.61
N GLU A 123 7.12 -14.03 2.19
CA GLU A 123 7.31 -15.36 2.77
C GLU A 123 7.68 -15.26 4.26
N MET A 124 8.59 -14.35 4.63
CA MET A 124 8.91 -14.11 6.04
C MET A 124 7.71 -13.60 6.85
N ALA A 125 6.95 -12.64 6.29
CA ALA A 125 5.84 -12.00 6.98
C ALA A 125 4.59 -12.88 7.12
N THR A 126 4.41 -13.85 6.23
CA THR A 126 3.34 -14.86 6.35
C THR A 126 3.74 -16.02 7.25
N PHE A 127 5.03 -16.29 7.39
CA PHE A 127 5.55 -17.30 8.31
C PHE A 127 5.33 -16.88 9.78
N ILE A 128 5.93 -15.76 10.19
CA ILE A 128 5.71 -15.14 11.50
C ILE A 128 5.61 -13.62 11.26
N PRO A 129 4.44 -12.98 11.38
CA PRO A 129 4.31 -11.54 11.24
C PRO A 129 4.99 -10.82 12.41
N LEU A 130 6.05 -10.08 12.12
CA LEU A 130 6.77 -9.21 13.06
C LEU A 130 6.61 -7.74 12.68
N ASP A 131 6.85 -6.86 13.64
CA ASP A 131 6.81 -5.41 13.50
C ASP A 131 7.97 -4.89 12.62
N GLY A 132 7.78 -4.97 11.31
CA GLY A 132 8.71 -4.44 10.31
C GLY A 132 9.97 -5.27 10.07
N PHE A 133 10.79 -4.83 9.11
CA PHE A 133 12.00 -5.54 8.68
C PHE A 133 13.19 -5.42 9.63
N THR A 134 13.20 -4.45 10.54
CA THR A 134 14.16 -4.38 11.66
C THR A 134 14.07 -5.61 12.56
N SER A 135 12.85 -6.04 12.85
CA SER A 135 12.54 -7.21 13.67
C SER A 135 12.93 -8.49 12.96
N TYR A 136 12.61 -8.63 11.66
CA TYR A 136 13.07 -9.77 10.85
C TYR A 136 14.60 -9.88 10.83
N ALA A 137 15.30 -8.77 10.57
CA ALA A 137 16.77 -8.77 10.53
C ALA A 137 17.40 -9.16 11.88
N SER A 138 16.86 -8.63 12.99
CA SER A 138 17.33 -8.94 14.34
C SER A 138 17.10 -10.41 14.73
N ARG A 139 15.97 -10.98 14.26
CA ARG A 139 15.55 -12.35 14.58
C ARG A 139 16.26 -13.41 13.75
N TYR A 140 16.37 -13.21 12.43
CA TYR A 140 16.85 -14.25 11.51
C TYR A 140 18.33 -14.12 11.15
N CYS A 141 18.93 -12.94 11.28
CA CYS A 141 20.31 -12.70 10.82
C CYS A 141 21.23 -12.22 11.96
N ASP A 142 21.13 -10.95 12.37
CA ASP A 142 22.03 -10.32 13.35
C ASP A 142 21.32 -9.09 13.94
N PRO A 143 21.26 -8.93 15.28
CA PRO A 143 20.77 -7.71 15.91
C PRO A 143 21.42 -6.41 15.39
N ALA A 144 22.71 -6.45 15.02
CA ALA A 144 23.39 -5.30 14.41
C ALA A 144 22.83 -4.95 13.03
N LEU A 145 22.45 -5.96 12.22
CA LEU A 145 21.79 -5.70 10.93
C LEU A 145 20.42 -5.08 11.16
N GLY A 146 19.69 -5.55 12.18
CA GLY A 146 18.42 -4.99 12.60
C GLY A 146 18.49 -3.54 13.07
N PHE A 147 19.59 -3.14 13.71
CA PHE A 147 19.87 -1.74 14.06
C PHE A 147 20.20 -0.90 12.82
N ALA A 148 21.13 -1.38 11.98
CA ALA A 148 21.57 -0.68 10.78
C ALA A 148 20.44 -0.43 9.77
N VAL A 149 19.62 -1.44 9.49
CA VAL A 149 18.46 -1.29 8.58
C VAL A 149 17.42 -0.34 9.16
N GLY A 150 17.24 -0.33 10.48
CA GLY A 150 16.33 0.59 11.17
C GLY A 150 16.72 2.04 11.00
N TYR A 151 18.01 2.34 11.19
CA TYR A 151 18.55 3.69 11.01
C TYR A 151 18.62 4.11 9.54
N ALA A 152 18.96 3.21 8.61
CA ALA A 152 18.88 3.53 7.18
C ALA A 152 17.46 3.89 6.76
N TYR A 153 16.47 3.12 7.22
CA TYR A 153 15.08 3.43 6.94
C TYR A 153 14.62 4.72 7.64
N LEU A 154 15.13 5.01 8.83
CA LEU A 154 14.87 6.27 9.52
C LEU A 154 15.39 7.46 8.72
N ILE A 155 16.64 7.40 8.25
CA ILE A 155 17.24 8.44 7.41
C ILE A 155 16.46 8.61 6.12
N LYS A 156 16.06 7.51 5.48
CA LYS A 156 15.19 7.56 4.29
C LYS A 156 13.94 8.40 4.57
N TYR A 157 13.22 8.13 5.67
CA TYR A 157 11.99 8.85 6.00
C TYR A 157 12.20 10.20 6.69
N PHE A 158 13.41 10.57 7.08
CA PHE A 158 13.73 11.96 7.43
C PHE A 158 13.96 12.84 6.20
N ILE A 159 14.49 12.26 5.12
CA ILE A 159 14.78 13.00 3.88
C ILE A 159 13.64 12.94 2.86
N LEU A 160 12.80 11.91 2.91
CA LEU A 160 11.69 11.76 1.97
C LEU A 160 10.59 12.84 2.14
N PRO A 161 10.12 13.21 3.35
CA PRO A 161 9.18 14.32 3.52
C PRO A 161 9.68 15.66 2.94
N PRO A 162 10.90 16.16 3.25
CA PRO A 162 11.39 17.38 2.62
C PRO A 162 11.55 17.24 1.10
N ASN A 163 11.86 16.04 0.58
CA ASN A 163 11.83 15.79 -0.86
C ASN A 163 10.45 16.04 -1.48
N GLN A 164 9.38 15.57 -0.84
CA GLN A 164 8.03 15.84 -1.32
C GLN A 164 7.66 17.33 -1.20
N LEU A 165 8.07 18.01 -0.12
CA LEU A 165 7.85 19.45 0.03
C LEU A 165 8.55 20.25 -1.08
N THR A 166 9.79 19.89 -1.43
CA THR A 166 10.51 20.49 -2.55
C THR A 166 9.81 20.20 -3.88
N ALA A 167 9.33 18.97 -4.09
CA ALA A 167 8.54 18.64 -5.27
C ALA A 167 7.24 19.45 -5.35
N ALA A 168 6.56 19.70 -4.23
CA ALA A 168 5.34 20.51 -4.21
C ALA A 168 5.64 21.95 -4.64
N ALA A 169 6.76 22.51 -4.17
CA ALA A 169 7.24 23.81 -4.63
C ALA A 169 7.56 23.82 -6.14
N MET A 170 8.16 22.75 -6.67
CA MET A 170 8.39 22.60 -8.12
C MET A 170 7.09 22.60 -8.92
N VAL A 171 6.05 21.92 -8.44
CA VAL A 171 4.75 21.90 -9.11
C VAL A 171 4.09 23.28 -9.05
N MET A 172 4.18 23.99 -7.93
CA MET A 172 3.62 25.34 -7.81
C MET A 172 4.29 26.35 -8.75
N GLN A 173 5.57 26.15 -9.08
CA GLN A 173 6.31 26.97 -10.04
C GLN A 173 5.75 26.91 -11.46
N TYR A 174 4.89 25.93 -11.77
CA TYR A 174 4.14 25.90 -13.04
C TYR A 174 3.17 27.08 -13.17
N TRP A 175 2.45 27.44 -12.10
CA TRP A 175 1.49 28.56 -12.14
C TRP A 175 2.12 29.88 -11.71
N VAL A 176 3.01 29.84 -10.72
CA VAL A 176 3.61 31.04 -10.13
C VAL A 176 5.13 30.95 -10.20
N PRO A 177 5.76 31.70 -11.12
CA PRO A 177 7.21 31.69 -11.27
C PRO A 177 7.95 32.03 -9.98
N ARG A 178 9.17 31.52 -9.85
CA ARG A 178 10.06 31.75 -8.70
C ARG A 178 10.31 33.25 -8.45
N ASP A 179 10.42 34.03 -9.53
CA ASP A 179 10.72 35.46 -9.45
C ASP A 179 9.55 36.27 -8.87
N THR A 180 8.33 35.75 -8.97
CA THR A 180 7.13 36.36 -8.40
C THR A 180 6.94 35.97 -6.94
N VAL A 181 7.12 34.68 -6.61
CA VAL A 181 6.89 34.15 -5.26
C VAL A 181 8.02 33.20 -4.87
N ASN A 182 8.63 33.48 -3.72
CA ASN A 182 9.68 32.64 -3.15
C ASN A 182 9.16 31.20 -2.92
N PRO A 183 9.83 30.15 -3.45
CA PRO A 183 9.39 28.76 -3.31
C PRO A 183 9.26 28.29 -1.85
N GLY A 184 9.95 28.96 -0.92
CA GLY A 184 9.82 28.73 0.51
C GLY A 184 8.38 28.90 1.03
N ILE A 185 7.57 29.79 0.44
CA ILE A 185 6.18 30.00 0.84
C ILE A 185 5.35 28.74 0.60
N TRP A 186 5.53 28.10 -0.56
CA TRP A 186 4.86 26.84 -0.89
C TRP A 186 5.31 25.71 0.03
N VAL A 187 6.60 25.65 0.35
CA VAL A 187 7.13 24.72 1.36
C VAL A 187 6.46 24.94 2.71
N THR A 188 6.38 26.19 3.20
CA THR A 188 5.73 26.50 4.49
C THR A 188 4.27 26.08 4.51
N LEU A 189 3.52 26.39 3.45
CA LEU A 189 2.09 26.09 3.36
C LEU A 189 1.86 24.58 3.43
N VAL A 190 2.53 23.81 2.57
CA VAL A 190 2.36 22.36 2.53
C VAL A 190 2.83 21.73 3.84
N PHE A 191 3.98 22.18 4.37
CA PHE A 191 4.52 21.70 5.63
C PHE A 191 3.59 21.94 6.83
N ALA A 192 2.98 23.13 6.92
CA ALA A 192 2.03 23.45 7.96
C ALA A 192 0.81 22.53 7.91
N VAL A 193 0.24 22.33 6.71
CA VAL A 193 -0.95 21.48 6.53
C VAL A 193 -0.65 20.03 6.90
N ILE A 194 0.44 19.43 6.41
CA ILE A 194 0.76 18.02 6.74
C ILE A 194 1.09 17.83 8.22
N THR A 195 1.71 18.83 8.86
CA THR A 195 2.01 18.80 10.30
C THR A 195 0.73 18.81 11.11
N VAL A 196 -0.20 19.71 10.76
CA VAL A 196 -1.51 19.80 11.41
C VAL A 196 -2.27 18.48 11.27
N ILE A 197 -2.31 17.88 10.08
CA ILE A 197 -2.96 16.57 9.87
C ILE A 197 -2.31 15.48 10.72
N ASN A 198 -0.99 15.43 10.82
CA ASN A 198 -0.28 14.41 11.60
C ASN A 198 -0.41 14.59 13.12
N ILE A 199 -0.77 15.79 13.59
CA ILE A 199 -1.14 16.05 14.99
C ILE A 199 -2.58 15.59 15.29
N PHE A 200 -3.47 15.60 14.30
CA PHE A 200 -4.84 15.10 14.43
C PHE A 200 -4.91 13.59 14.19
N GLY A 201 -4.73 12.81 15.25
CA GLY A 201 -5.14 11.40 15.43
C GLY A 201 -5.04 10.39 14.26
N VAL A 202 -4.48 9.21 14.51
CA VAL A 202 -4.26 8.14 13.51
C VAL A 202 -5.50 7.76 12.67
N ARG A 203 -6.71 7.84 13.24
CA ARG A 203 -7.97 7.56 12.52
C ARG A 203 -8.25 8.57 11.41
N PHE A 204 -8.02 9.86 11.69
CA PHE A 204 -8.28 10.93 10.72
C PHE A 204 -7.28 10.83 9.57
N PHE A 205 -6.00 10.63 9.89
CA PHE A 205 -4.97 10.32 8.89
C PHE A 205 -5.37 9.13 7.99
N GLY A 206 -5.83 8.02 8.58
CA GLY A 206 -6.15 6.81 7.83
C GLY A 206 -7.33 6.97 6.86
N GLU A 207 -8.39 7.68 7.25
CA GLU A 207 -9.52 7.96 6.34
C GLU A 207 -9.12 8.97 5.26
N PHE A 208 -8.36 10.01 5.62
CA PHE A 208 -7.87 11.01 4.67
C PHE A 208 -6.97 10.39 3.59
N GLU A 209 -6.00 9.56 4.02
CA GLU A 209 -5.08 8.90 3.11
C GLU A 209 -5.77 7.84 2.25
N PHE A 210 -6.83 7.20 2.74
CA PHE A 210 -7.65 6.29 1.93
C PHE A 210 -8.26 7.01 0.72
N TRP A 211 -8.82 8.21 0.91
CA TRP A 211 -9.39 9.00 -0.18
C TRP A 211 -8.32 9.51 -1.14
N LEU A 212 -7.21 10.05 -0.61
CA LEU A 212 -6.10 10.53 -1.44
C LEU A 212 -5.49 9.40 -2.27
N SER A 213 -5.28 8.23 -1.68
CA SER A 213 -4.76 7.05 -2.39
C SER A 213 -5.72 6.54 -3.46
N SER A 214 -7.03 6.61 -3.21
CA SER A 214 -8.05 6.24 -4.21
C SER A 214 -8.02 7.18 -5.42
N LEU A 215 -7.90 8.48 -5.15
CA LEU A 215 -7.78 9.51 -6.18
C LEU A 215 -6.49 9.35 -6.99
N LYS A 216 -5.36 9.02 -6.35
CA LYS A 216 -4.10 8.71 -7.05
C LYS A 216 -4.25 7.60 -8.07
N VAL A 217 -4.87 6.48 -7.68
CA VAL A 217 -5.08 5.35 -8.59
C VAL A 217 -5.95 5.77 -9.78
N LEU A 218 -7.03 6.52 -9.53
CA LEU A 218 -7.91 7.01 -10.61
C LEU A 218 -7.16 7.92 -11.58
N ILE A 219 -6.36 8.87 -11.07
CA ILE A 219 -5.56 9.77 -11.90
C ILE A 219 -4.53 8.97 -12.72
N MET A 220 -3.87 7.97 -12.14
CA MET A 220 -2.92 7.13 -12.89
C MET A 220 -3.60 6.36 -14.03
N ILE A 221 -4.79 5.80 -13.80
CA ILE A 221 -5.56 5.11 -14.84
C ILE A 221 -5.95 6.10 -15.94
N GLY A 222 -6.48 7.27 -15.57
CA GLY A 222 -6.84 8.33 -16.50
C GLY A 222 -5.64 8.81 -17.33
N LEU A 223 -4.47 8.94 -16.70
CA LEU A 223 -3.23 9.34 -17.36
C LEU A 223 -2.75 8.28 -18.38
N ILE A 224 -2.80 7.00 -18.03
CA ILE A 224 -2.44 5.91 -18.96
C ILE A 224 -3.37 5.91 -20.18
N ILE A 225 -4.68 6.05 -19.95
CA ILE A 225 -5.67 6.14 -21.05
C ILE A 225 -5.39 7.37 -21.91
N LEU A 226 -5.13 8.52 -21.29
CA LEU A 226 -4.82 9.76 -21.99
C LEU A 226 -3.58 9.63 -22.87
N LEU A 227 -2.47 9.09 -22.34
CA LEU A 227 -1.26 8.86 -23.13
C LEU A 227 -1.50 7.90 -24.29
N PHE A 228 -2.31 6.86 -24.08
CA PHE A 228 -2.70 5.94 -25.14
C PHE A 228 -3.49 6.64 -26.26
N VAL A 229 -4.43 7.52 -25.89
CA VAL A 229 -5.20 8.33 -26.85
C VAL A 229 -4.29 9.31 -27.60
N ILE A 230 -3.39 10.02 -26.91
CA ILE A 230 -2.41 10.94 -27.52
C ILE A 230 -1.52 10.19 -28.52
N MET A 231 -0.98 9.03 -28.13
CA MET A 231 -0.14 8.20 -28.99
C MET A 231 -0.85 7.80 -30.30
N LEU A 232 -2.17 7.55 -30.25
CA LEU A 232 -2.98 7.18 -31.40
C LEU A 232 -3.40 8.39 -32.26
N GLY A 233 -3.09 9.62 -31.87
CA GLY A 233 -3.50 10.84 -32.57
C GLY A 233 -4.91 11.32 -32.21
N GLY A 234 -5.43 10.92 -31.03
CA GLY A 234 -6.73 11.41 -30.54
C GLY A 234 -6.68 12.81 -29.91
N ALA A 235 -5.52 13.48 -29.94
CA ALA A 235 -5.37 14.85 -29.49
C ALA A 235 -5.79 15.85 -30.59
N GLY A 236 -5.87 17.14 -30.26
CA GLY A 236 -6.37 18.19 -31.18
C GLY A 236 -5.58 18.34 -32.48
N SER A 237 -4.33 17.88 -32.52
CA SER A 237 -3.50 17.86 -33.74
C SER A 237 -3.87 16.76 -34.74
N HIS A 238 -4.67 15.75 -34.32
CA HIS A 238 -4.96 14.53 -35.08
C HIS A 238 -3.72 13.78 -35.61
N ASP A 239 -2.55 14.07 -35.05
CA ASP A 239 -1.27 13.55 -35.51
C ASP A 239 -0.92 12.29 -34.73
N ARG A 240 -0.76 11.18 -35.45
CA ARG A 240 -0.42 9.90 -34.84
C ARG A 240 1.08 9.84 -34.55
N LEU A 241 1.43 9.89 -33.26
CA LEU A 241 2.81 9.75 -32.80
C LEU A 241 3.31 8.31 -32.97
N GLY A 242 2.62 7.32 -32.40
CA GLY A 242 3.10 5.92 -32.36
C GLY A 242 4.56 5.82 -31.89
N PHE A 243 5.41 5.14 -32.66
CA PHE A 243 6.85 5.01 -32.37
C PHE A 243 7.72 6.14 -32.93
N ARG A 244 7.15 7.30 -33.28
CA ARG A 244 7.91 8.41 -33.89
C ARG A 244 9.11 8.82 -33.05
N TYR A 245 8.91 9.08 -31.76
CA TYR A 245 10.00 9.51 -30.87
C TYR A 245 11.05 8.42 -30.57
N TRP A 246 10.70 7.16 -30.78
CA TRP A 246 11.64 6.04 -30.71
C TRP A 246 12.51 5.93 -31.97
N LYS A 247 12.10 6.57 -33.08
CA LYS A 247 12.89 6.65 -34.32
C LYS A 247 13.64 7.97 -34.43
N HIS A 248 12.97 9.08 -34.11
CA HIS A 248 13.51 10.45 -34.16
C HIS A 248 13.01 11.25 -32.95
N PRO A 249 13.88 11.69 -32.03
CA PRO A 249 15.35 11.70 -32.10
C PRO A 249 16.03 10.34 -31.98
N GLY A 250 15.36 9.32 -31.41
CA GLY A 250 15.89 7.96 -31.32
C GLY A 250 15.43 7.20 -30.08
N ALA A 251 15.66 5.89 -30.09
CA ALA A 251 15.26 4.99 -29.01
C ALA A 251 16.15 5.10 -27.76
N PHE A 252 17.41 5.46 -27.95
CA PHE A 252 18.45 5.52 -26.93
C PHE A 252 19.14 6.87 -27.02
N ASN A 253 19.41 7.49 -25.88
CA ASN A 253 20.25 8.69 -25.81
C ASN A 253 21.65 8.33 -25.31
N ASP A 254 22.65 9.02 -25.85
CA ASP A 254 24.02 8.95 -25.35
C ASP A 254 24.12 9.79 -24.06
N TYR A 255 24.96 9.36 -23.11
CA TYR A 255 25.04 10.01 -21.79
C TYR A 255 25.54 11.45 -21.89
N SER A 256 26.53 11.69 -22.74
CA SER A 256 27.08 13.00 -23.09
C SER A 256 27.69 12.94 -24.48
N ASP A 257 27.93 14.10 -25.10
CA ASP A 257 28.59 14.17 -26.42
C ASP A 257 30.00 13.54 -26.39
N ASP A 258 30.69 13.66 -25.25
CA ASP A 258 32.02 13.08 -25.02
C ASP A 258 32.02 11.55 -24.88
N ILE A 259 30.89 10.97 -24.43
CA ILE A 259 30.72 9.53 -24.23
C ILE A 259 29.54 9.08 -25.09
N SER A 260 29.81 8.94 -26.38
CA SER A 260 28.81 8.61 -27.40
C SER A 260 28.88 7.15 -27.87
N GLY A 261 27.93 6.76 -28.72
CA GLY A 261 27.87 5.42 -29.30
C GLY A 261 27.42 4.35 -28.31
N SER A 262 27.80 3.08 -28.53
CA SER A 262 27.33 1.96 -27.71
C SER A 262 27.70 2.10 -26.22
N LEU A 263 28.89 2.67 -25.94
CA LEU A 263 29.32 2.94 -24.56
C LEU A 263 28.46 4.04 -23.92
N GLY A 264 28.19 5.13 -24.64
CA GLY A 264 27.32 6.21 -24.19
C GLY A 264 25.92 5.75 -23.81
N LYS A 265 25.32 4.91 -24.65
CA LYS A 265 24.00 4.29 -24.41
C LYS A 265 23.99 3.37 -23.19
N PHE A 266 25.08 2.63 -22.97
CA PHE A 266 25.20 1.78 -21.79
C PHE A 266 25.36 2.61 -20.50
N VAL A 267 26.21 3.64 -20.53
CA VAL A 267 26.41 4.57 -19.42
C VAL A 267 25.10 5.28 -19.06
N SER A 268 24.35 5.75 -20.05
CA SER A 268 23.06 6.40 -19.81
C SER A 268 22.03 5.43 -19.21
N PHE A 269 21.96 4.19 -19.70
CA PHE A 269 21.16 3.13 -19.11
C PHE A 269 21.51 2.89 -17.62
N VAL A 270 22.79 2.79 -17.29
CA VAL A 270 23.23 2.58 -15.90
C VAL A 270 22.88 3.79 -15.01
N ALA A 271 23.02 5.01 -15.54
CA ALA A 271 22.70 6.22 -14.80
C ALA A 271 21.23 6.29 -14.37
N VAL A 272 20.30 5.81 -15.21
CA VAL A 272 18.86 5.87 -14.93
C VAL A 272 18.34 4.75 -14.03
N LEU A 273 19.14 3.71 -13.75
CA LEU A 273 18.78 2.67 -12.75
C LEU A 273 18.51 3.28 -11.38
N VAL A 274 19.24 4.33 -11.00
CA VAL A 274 19.08 5.02 -9.70
C VAL A 274 17.74 5.76 -9.60
N LEU A 275 17.29 6.37 -10.70
CA LEU A 275 15.99 7.04 -10.78
C LEU A 275 14.86 6.01 -10.79
N GLY A 276 15.06 4.86 -11.45
CA GLY A 276 14.18 3.70 -11.36
C GLY A 276 14.03 3.20 -9.93
N VAL A 277 15.14 3.07 -9.19
CA VAL A 277 15.12 2.71 -7.75
C VAL A 277 14.25 3.70 -6.97
N PHE A 278 14.48 5.00 -7.13
CA PHE A 278 13.70 6.04 -6.44
C PHE A 278 12.20 5.89 -6.73
N ALA A 279 11.83 5.60 -7.98
CA ALA A 279 10.44 5.44 -8.39
C ALA A 279 9.71 4.27 -7.71
N TYR A 280 10.43 3.21 -7.33
CA TYR A 280 9.85 2.04 -6.67
C TYR A 280 9.95 2.08 -5.13
N LEU A 281 10.60 3.08 -4.53
CA LEU A 281 10.64 3.20 -3.08
C LEU A 281 9.24 3.40 -2.50
N GLY A 282 8.98 2.80 -1.33
CA GLY A 282 7.68 2.86 -0.66
C GLY A 282 6.82 1.60 -0.89
N ILE A 283 7.20 0.76 -1.85
CA ILE A 283 6.65 -0.58 -2.07
C ILE A 283 6.79 -1.49 -0.83
N GLU A 284 7.90 -1.33 -0.10
CA GLU A 284 8.26 -2.07 1.11
C GLU A 284 7.40 -1.71 2.32
N LEU A 285 6.62 -0.60 2.25
CA LEU A 285 5.64 -0.24 3.27
C LEU A 285 4.62 -1.37 3.49
N THR A 286 4.35 -2.17 2.46
CA THR A 286 3.54 -3.39 2.53
C THR A 286 4.03 -4.36 3.63
N GLY A 287 5.34 -4.43 3.89
CA GLY A 287 5.89 -5.29 4.95
C GLY A 287 5.71 -4.75 6.36
N ILE A 288 5.57 -3.43 6.53
CA ILE A 288 5.22 -2.82 7.83
C ILE A 288 3.73 -3.03 8.09
N VAL A 289 2.93 -2.75 7.06
CA VAL A 289 1.50 -3.00 7.00
C VAL A 289 1.14 -4.46 7.30
N ALA A 290 1.99 -5.41 6.92
CA ALA A 290 1.79 -6.82 7.22
C ALA A 290 1.65 -7.10 8.73
N ALA A 291 2.38 -6.37 9.58
CA ALA A 291 2.31 -6.52 11.03
C ALA A 291 1.01 -5.98 11.62
N GLU A 292 0.39 -5.01 10.94
CA GLU A 292 -0.87 -4.39 11.35
C GLU A 292 -2.11 -5.06 10.74
N ALA A 293 -1.92 -6.02 9.82
CA ALA A 293 -3.03 -6.70 9.15
C ALA A 293 -3.72 -7.69 10.10
N SER A 294 -5.05 -7.73 10.07
CA SER A 294 -5.84 -8.69 10.85
C SER A 294 -5.58 -10.14 10.46
N ASN A 295 -5.30 -10.40 9.18
CA ASN A 295 -4.87 -11.71 8.70
C ASN A 295 -3.68 -11.55 7.74
N PRO A 296 -2.43 -11.59 8.24
CA PRO A 296 -1.24 -11.40 7.42
C PRO A 296 -1.07 -12.51 6.38
N ARG A 297 -1.37 -13.77 6.73
CA ARG A 297 -1.24 -14.96 5.86
C ARG A 297 -2.06 -14.89 4.59
N ARG A 298 -3.21 -14.21 4.63
CA ARG A 298 -4.07 -14.00 3.45
C ARG A 298 -3.88 -12.62 2.81
N SER A 299 -3.60 -11.60 3.60
CA SER A 299 -3.51 -10.21 3.12
C SER A 299 -2.18 -9.92 2.42
N VAL A 300 -1.08 -10.44 2.95
CA VAL A 300 0.27 -10.22 2.41
C VAL A 300 0.42 -10.83 1.01
N PRO A 301 0.03 -12.09 0.73
CA PRO A 301 0.14 -12.65 -0.62
C PRO A 301 -0.71 -11.91 -1.65
N LYS A 302 -1.90 -11.42 -1.25
CA LYS A 302 -2.72 -10.54 -2.08
C LYS A 302 -1.98 -9.24 -2.41
N ALA A 303 -1.35 -8.62 -1.41
CA ALA A 303 -0.59 -7.39 -1.61
C ALA A 303 0.63 -7.58 -2.52
N ILE A 304 1.32 -8.73 -2.47
CA ILE A 304 2.42 -9.05 -3.40
C ILE A 304 1.90 -9.23 -4.83
N LYS A 305 0.76 -9.91 -5.02
CA LYS A 305 0.13 -10.01 -6.35
C LYS A 305 -0.27 -8.63 -6.88
N LEU A 306 -0.88 -7.79 -6.05
CA LEU A 306 -1.20 -6.40 -6.42
C LEU A 306 0.06 -5.59 -6.74
N THR A 307 1.17 -5.85 -6.04
CA THR A 307 2.46 -5.23 -6.31
C THR A 307 2.97 -5.56 -7.71
N PHE A 308 2.85 -6.82 -8.14
CA PHE A 308 3.19 -7.24 -9.49
C PHE A 308 2.37 -6.49 -10.55
N TYR A 309 1.04 -6.45 -10.39
CA TYR A 309 0.17 -5.71 -11.31
C TYR A 309 0.44 -4.22 -11.30
N ARG A 310 0.78 -3.63 -10.15
CA ARG A 310 1.20 -2.23 -10.04
C ARG A 310 2.46 -1.96 -10.85
N ILE A 311 3.50 -2.79 -10.72
CA ILE A 311 4.75 -2.64 -11.47
C ILE A 311 4.45 -2.67 -12.98
N LEU A 312 3.66 -3.65 -13.43
CA LEU A 312 3.33 -3.79 -14.85
C LEU A 312 2.50 -2.61 -15.38
N VAL A 313 1.36 -2.33 -14.75
CA VAL A 313 0.38 -1.36 -15.27
C VAL A 313 0.81 0.07 -15.01
N PHE A 314 1.21 0.41 -13.79
CA PHE A 314 1.46 1.82 -13.44
C PHE A 314 2.86 2.29 -13.81
N TYR A 315 3.85 1.41 -13.93
CA TYR A 315 5.22 1.79 -14.27
C TYR A 315 5.59 1.41 -15.70
N VAL A 316 5.56 0.11 -16.02
CA VAL A 316 6.04 -0.35 -17.34
C VAL A 316 5.17 0.22 -18.47
N VAL A 317 3.84 0.12 -18.38
CA VAL A 317 2.94 0.66 -19.41
C VAL A 317 3.00 2.19 -19.46
N SER A 318 3.02 2.88 -18.32
CA SER A 318 3.04 4.35 -18.33
C SER A 318 4.33 4.91 -18.93
N ILE A 319 5.49 4.31 -18.63
CA ILE A 319 6.79 4.71 -19.17
C ILE A 319 6.90 4.39 -20.66
N PHE A 320 6.39 3.21 -21.06
CA PHE A 320 6.31 2.84 -22.46
C PHE A 320 5.50 3.87 -23.27
N LEU A 321 4.30 4.21 -22.79
CA LEU A 321 3.46 5.21 -23.43
C LEU A 321 4.07 6.62 -23.39
N LEU A 322 4.68 7.01 -22.26
CA LEU A 322 5.35 8.30 -22.12
C LEU A 322 6.49 8.46 -23.12
N GLY A 323 7.33 7.43 -23.29
CA GLY A 323 8.42 7.44 -24.26
C GLY A 323 7.95 7.53 -25.72
N MET A 324 6.69 7.17 -26.00
CA MET A 324 6.07 7.39 -27.32
C MET A 324 5.43 8.77 -27.47
N CYS A 325 5.13 9.46 -26.37
CA CYS A 325 4.45 10.76 -26.38
C CYS A 325 5.40 11.96 -26.20
N VAL A 326 6.62 11.74 -25.68
CA VAL A 326 7.60 12.81 -25.41
C VAL A 326 8.96 12.44 -26.00
N PRO A 327 9.57 13.30 -26.84
CA PRO A 327 10.93 13.08 -27.31
C PRO A 327 11.94 13.36 -26.18
N TYR A 328 13.00 12.56 -26.11
CA TYR A 328 13.98 12.71 -25.01
C TYR A 328 14.78 14.01 -25.07
N ASN A 329 14.85 14.66 -26.24
CA ASN A 329 15.54 15.93 -26.46
C ASN A 329 14.60 17.15 -26.34
N ASP A 330 13.41 16.98 -25.77
CA ASP A 330 12.51 18.10 -25.49
C ASP A 330 13.14 19.06 -24.48
N GLU A 331 13.24 20.34 -24.83
CA GLU A 331 13.80 21.38 -23.96
C GLU A 331 13.04 21.52 -22.64
N LYS A 332 11.74 21.18 -22.62
CA LYS A 332 10.92 21.22 -21.40
C LYS A 332 11.29 20.13 -20.40
N LEU A 333 12.04 19.09 -20.81
CA LEU A 333 12.58 18.08 -19.89
C LEU A 333 13.81 18.60 -19.12
N VAL A 334 14.38 19.76 -19.50
CA VAL A 334 15.59 20.31 -18.91
C VAL A 334 15.27 21.02 -17.58
N THR A 335 15.26 20.26 -16.48
CA THR A 335 14.96 20.76 -15.11
C THR A 335 15.99 21.73 -14.51
N THR A 336 17.05 22.09 -15.25
CA THR A 336 18.20 22.85 -14.72
C THR A 336 18.15 24.35 -15.06
N ASN A 337 17.29 24.76 -15.99
CA ASN A 337 17.06 26.18 -16.26
C ASN A 337 16.01 26.72 -15.29
N GLU A 338 16.27 27.89 -14.71
CA GLU A 338 15.42 28.59 -13.73
C GLU A 338 13.98 28.83 -14.23
N ASN A 339 13.75 28.67 -15.54
CA ASN A 339 12.48 28.88 -16.24
C ASN A 339 11.77 27.58 -16.66
N SER A 340 12.10 26.43 -16.08
CA SER A 340 11.45 25.16 -16.41
C SER A 340 10.01 25.17 -15.92
N LEU A 341 9.07 25.50 -16.81
CA LEU A 341 7.66 25.70 -16.49
C LEU A 341 6.95 24.41 -16.02
N THR A 342 7.48 23.22 -16.31
CA THR A 342 6.74 21.96 -16.09
C THR A 342 7.53 20.94 -15.27
N ALA A 343 7.00 20.56 -14.11
CA ALA A 343 7.67 19.63 -13.19
C ALA A 343 7.60 18.15 -13.62
N SER A 344 6.67 17.77 -14.51
CA SER A 344 6.40 16.37 -14.85
C SER A 344 6.41 16.13 -16.36
N PRO A 345 7.10 15.09 -16.87
CA PRO A 345 7.10 14.76 -18.30
C PRO A 345 5.71 14.35 -18.82
N PHE A 346 4.82 13.91 -17.94
CA PHE A 346 3.44 13.61 -18.28
C PHE A 346 2.65 14.86 -18.65
N SER A 347 2.92 15.99 -17.99
CA SER A 347 2.33 17.28 -18.36
C SER A 347 2.91 17.79 -19.68
N ILE A 348 4.21 17.55 -19.93
CA ILE A 348 4.87 17.85 -21.22
C ILE A 348 4.20 17.10 -22.36
N ALA A 349 3.85 15.81 -22.18
CA ALA A 349 3.12 15.03 -23.18
C ALA A 349 1.78 15.67 -23.57
N ILE A 350 1.05 16.20 -22.59
CA ILE A 350 -0.25 16.84 -22.79
C ILE A 350 -0.09 18.20 -23.50
N LEU A 351 0.91 18.98 -23.09
CA LEU A 351 1.25 20.26 -23.71
C LEU A 351 1.66 20.07 -25.18
N ASN A 352 2.52 19.09 -25.46
CA ASN A 352 2.96 18.79 -26.82
C ASN A 352 1.84 18.26 -27.70
N ALA A 353 0.82 17.64 -27.10
CA ALA A 353 -0.40 17.21 -27.81
C ALA A 353 -1.35 18.38 -28.15
N GLY A 354 -1.03 19.61 -27.73
CA GLY A 354 -1.84 20.80 -28.01
C GLY A 354 -3.12 20.92 -27.17
N ILE A 355 -3.23 20.18 -26.08
CA ILE A 355 -4.40 20.23 -25.18
C ILE A 355 -4.17 21.36 -24.17
N THR A 356 -5.01 22.41 -24.22
CA THR A 356 -4.77 23.65 -23.48
C THR A 356 -5.14 23.61 -22.00
N VAL A 357 -6.27 23.00 -21.63
CA VAL A 357 -6.80 23.03 -20.25
C VAL A 357 -6.28 21.88 -19.38
N LEU A 358 -5.99 20.74 -20.00
CA LEU A 358 -5.65 19.51 -19.29
C LEU A 358 -4.30 19.56 -18.53
N PRO A 359 -3.26 20.29 -18.98
CA PRO A 359 -2.03 20.50 -18.21
C PRO A 359 -2.26 21.14 -16.84
N ASP A 360 -3.17 22.13 -16.74
CA ASP A 360 -3.53 22.75 -15.46
C ASP A 360 -4.18 21.75 -14.51
N ILE A 361 -5.16 20.99 -15.01
CA ILE A 361 -5.84 19.93 -14.25
C ILE A 361 -4.82 18.90 -13.76
N PHE A 362 -3.93 18.45 -14.66
CA PHE A 362 -2.93 17.44 -14.34
C PHE A 362 -1.90 17.92 -13.32
N ASN A 363 -1.42 19.16 -13.41
CA ASN A 363 -0.54 19.72 -12.40
C ASN A 363 -1.25 19.84 -11.04
N GLY A 364 -2.55 20.18 -11.01
CA GLY A 364 -3.36 20.17 -9.79
C GLY A 364 -3.44 18.78 -9.18
N CYS A 365 -3.68 17.76 -10.01
CA CYS A 365 -3.60 16.35 -9.62
C CYS A 365 -2.21 15.99 -9.07
N LEU A 366 -1.13 16.41 -9.72
CA LEU A 366 0.24 16.16 -9.29
C LEU A 366 0.53 16.77 -7.91
N LEU A 367 0.01 17.96 -7.63
CA LEU A 367 0.13 18.58 -6.31
C LEU A 367 -0.56 17.73 -5.23
N ILE A 368 -1.74 17.17 -5.52
CA ILE A 368 -2.43 16.23 -4.62
C ILE A 368 -1.59 14.96 -4.39
N PHE A 369 -0.93 14.43 -5.43
CA PHE A 369 -0.03 13.27 -5.30
C PHE A 369 1.11 13.55 -4.33
N VAL A 370 1.79 14.69 -4.55
CA VAL A 370 2.96 15.08 -3.77
C VAL A 370 2.55 15.38 -2.33
N PHE A 371 1.45 16.09 -2.13
CA PHE A 371 0.89 16.39 -0.81
C PHE A 371 0.56 15.11 -0.01
N SER A 372 -0.13 14.16 -0.65
CA SER A 372 -0.44 12.86 -0.04
C SER A 372 0.82 12.08 0.31
N ALA A 373 1.81 12.06 -0.59
CA ALA A 373 3.09 11.41 -0.30
C ALA A 373 3.79 12.07 0.91
N ALA A 374 3.86 13.40 0.95
CA ALA A 374 4.47 14.14 2.06
C ALA A 374 3.79 13.82 3.41
N ASN A 375 2.45 13.77 3.42
CA ASN A 375 1.67 13.45 4.59
C ASN A 375 1.96 12.03 5.11
N SER A 376 1.98 11.04 4.21
CA SER A 376 2.32 9.65 4.54
C SER A 376 3.78 9.47 4.96
N ASP A 377 4.72 10.17 4.32
CA ASP A 377 6.13 10.08 4.63
C ASP A 377 6.42 10.63 6.04
N LEU A 378 5.80 11.75 6.42
CA LEU A 378 5.90 12.31 7.79
C LEU A 378 5.28 11.38 8.84
N TYR A 379 4.15 10.76 8.51
CA TYR A 379 3.50 9.76 9.35
C TYR A 379 4.43 8.56 9.60
N VAL A 380 5.08 8.03 8.55
CA VAL A 380 5.99 6.89 8.66
C VAL A 380 7.28 7.27 9.40
N ALA A 381 7.83 8.47 9.16
CA ALA A 381 9.03 8.97 9.83
C ALA A 381 8.88 8.95 11.36
N SER A 382 7.79 9.55 11.86
CA SER A 382 7.50 9.63 13.30
C SER A 382 7.32 8.25 13.94
N ARG A 383 6.69 7.31 13.23
CA ARG A 383 6.46 5.94 13.71
C ARG A 383 7.70 5.09 13.65
N ASN A 384 8.55 5.26 12.65
CA ASN A 384 9.79 4.51 12.60
C ASN A 384 10.73 4.91 13.74
N LEU A 385 10.87 6.21 14.03
CA LEU A 385 11.64 6.68 15.19
C LEU A 385 11.06 6.16 16.51
N TYR A 386 9.73 6.19 16.63
CA TYR A 386 9.03 5.61 17.77
C TYR A 386 9.32 4.12 17.93
N SER A 387 9.17 3.32 16.87
CA SER A 387 9.39 1.87 16.91
C SER A 387 10.83 1.53 17.30
N LEU A 388 11.82 2.29 16.81
CA LEU A 388 13.21 2.14 17.23
C LEU A 388 13.39 2.44 18.72
N ALA A 389 12.67 3.41 19.27
CA ALA A 389 12.75 3.76 20.69
C ALA A 389 12.09 2.71 21.59
N VAL A 390 10.98 2.12 21.14
CA VAL A 390 10.32 0.98 21.80
C VAL A 390 11.26 -0.23 21.85
N ASP A 391 11.98 -0.49 20.76
CA ASP A 391 12.97 -1.57 20.67
C ASP A 391 14.28 -1.30 21.46
N ASN A 392 14.35 -0.22 22.24
CA ASN A 392 15.58 0.26 22.91
C ASN A 392 16.76 0.52 21.95
N LYS A 393 16.47 0.79 20.68
CA LYS A 393 17.45 1.16 19.65
C LYS A 393 17.54 2.68 19.46
N ALA A 394 16.66 3.45 20.08
CA ALA A 394 16.69 4.91 20.16
C ALA A 394 16.33 5.39 21.58
N PRO A 395 16.62 6.66 21.94
CA PRO A 395 16.28 7.19 23.26
C PRO A 395 14.81 7.02 23.62
N LYS A 396 14.53 6.54 24.85
CA LYS A 396 13.17 6.24 25.33
C LYS A 396 12.20 7.43 25.30
N ILE A 397 12.73 8.66 25.25
CA ILE A 397 11.93 9.90 25.11
C ILE A 397 11.02 9.84 23.87
N PHE A 398 11.48 9.17 22.81
CA PHE A 398 10.76 9.01 21.55
C PHE A 398 9.68 7.91 21.59
N ALA A 399 9.65 7.06 22.62
CA ALA A 399 8.65 6.02 22.82
C ALA A 399 7.38 6.54 23.54
N HIS A 400 7.34 7.81 23.94
CA HIS A 400 6.16 8.39 24.60
C HIS A 400 5.07 8.79 23.61
N THR A 401 3.85 8.30 23.82
CA THR A 401 2.66 8.70 23.06
C THR A 401 1.73 9.60 23.87
N ASN A 402 0.94 10.43 23.18
CA ASN A 402 -0.16 11.17 23.80
C ASN A 402 -1.44 10.31 23.89
N ARG A 403 -2.52 10.84 24.50
CA ARG A 403 -3.83 10.17 24.64
C ARG A 403 -4.46 9.67 23.33
N TRP A 404 -4.07 10.26 22.20
CA TRP A 404 -4.54 9.91 20.86
C TRP A 404 -3.63 8.89 20.16
N GLY A 405 -2.59 8.39 20.83
CA GLY A 405 -1.65 7.39 20.30
C GLY A 405 -0.61 7.98 19.35
N ILE A 406 -0.30 9.28 19.46
CA ILE A 406 0.66 9.97 18.59
C ILE A 406 1.99 10.15 19.33
N PRO A 407 3.12 9.70 18.75
CA PRO A 407 4.44 9.89 19.34
C PRO A 407 4.94 11.31 19.08
N TYR A 408 4.52 12.26 19.92
CA TYR A 408 4.72 13.69 19.67
C TYR A 408 6.20 14.11 19.62
N ASN A 409 7.07 13.54 20.44
CA ASN A 409 8.52 13.79 20.39
C ASN A 409 9.13 13.34 19.06
N SER A 410 8.73 12.15 18.59
CA SER A 410 9.20 11.60 17.32
C SER A 410 8.66 12.39 16.12
N LEU A 411 7.41 12.83 16.20
CA LEU A 411 6.81 13.71 15.20
C LEU A 411 7.52 15.06 15.15
N PHE A 412 7.80 15.68 16.31
CA PHE A 412 8.51 16.95 16.38
C PHE A 412 9.89 16.86 15.71
N VAL A 413 10.69 15.85 16.03
CA VAL A 413 11.99 15.64 15.38
C VAL A 413 11.84 15.40 13.88
N SER A 414 10.85 14.62 13.45
CA SER A 414 10.58 14.42 12.02
C SER A 414 10.23 15.73 11.30
N CYS A 415 9.46 16.61 11.95
CA CYS A 415 9.16 17.95 11.44
C CYS A 415 10.41 18.85 11.35
N LEU A 416 11.40 18.71 12.23
CA LEU A 416 12.66 19.46 12.12
C LEU A 416 13.43 19.10 10.84
N PHE A 417 13.41 17.83 10.43
CA PHE A 417 14.03 17.42 9.16
C PHE A 417 13.29 17.97 7.93
N CYS A 418 11.97 18.22 8.01
CA CYS A 418 11.24 18.90 6.94
C CYS A 418 11.77 20.31 6.64
N LEU A 419 12.44 20.97 7.60
CA LEU A 419 13.07 22.27 7.38
C LEU A 419 14.18 22.23 6.33
N LEU A 420 14.75 21.06 6.04
CA LEU A 420 15.70 20.90 4.94
C LEU A 420 15.10 21.30 3.58
N ALA A 421 13.78 21.21 3.41
CA ALA A 421 13.11 21.64 2.17
C ALA A 421 13.34 23.13 1.85
N TYR A 422 13.61 23.98 2.85
CA TYR A 422 13.92 25.41 2.64
C TYR A 422 15.23 25.66 1.90
N MET A 423 16.07 24.63 1.67
CA MET A 423 17.20 24.75 0.72
C MET A 423 16.75 25.20 -0.68
N THR A 424 15.48 24.98 -1.04
CA THR A 424 14.88 25.46 -2.29
C THR A 424 14.82 27.00 -2.40
N VAL A 425 14.96 27.72 -1.28
CA VAL A 425 14.97 29.19 -1.27
C VAL A 425 16.25 29.74 -1.91
N SER A 426 17.40 29.11 -1.62
CA SER A 426 18.70 29.56 -2.11
C SER A 426 19.17 28.81 -3.37
N SER A 427 18.70 27.58 -3.58
CA SER A 427 19.07 26.74 -4.73
C SER A 427 17.85 26.45 -5.60
N SER A 428 18.04 25.95 -6.83
CA SER A 428 16.93 25.49 -7.67
C SER A 428 16.18 24.34 -6.99
N SER A 429 14.84 24.37 -7.03
CA SER A 429 13.98 23.32 -6.48
C SER A 429 14.33 21.94 -7.07
N ALA A 430 14.64 21.88 -8.37
CA ALA A 430 15.04 20.66 -9.06
C ALA A 430 16.39 20.11 -8.56
N GLN A 431 17.34 21.01 -8.25
CA GLN A 431 18.64 20.62 -7.71
C GLN A 431 18.51 20.05 -6.30
N VAL A 432 17.70 20.68 -5.45
CA VAL A 432 17.43 20.20 -4.09
C VAL A 432 16.68 18.87 -4.12
N PHE A 433 15.71 18.72 -5.01
CA PHE A 433 15.02 17.45 -5.25
C PHE A 433 16.02 16.34 -5.63
N LYS A 434 16.96 16.61 -6.54
CA LYS A 434 18.01 15.65 -6.91
C LYS A 434 18.89 15.24 -5.72
N TYR A 435 19.28 16.17 -4.87
CA TYR A 435 20.04 15.86 -3.66
C TYR A 435 19.28 14.93 -2.71
N PHE A 436 17.99 15.16 -2.51
CA PHE A 436 17.18 14.30 -1.65
C PHE A 436 16.90 12.93 -2.30
N VAL A 437 16.61 12.89 -3.60
CA VAL A 437 16.51 11.63 -4.36
C VAL A 437 17.77 10.79 -4.18
N ASN A 438 18.96 11.39 -4.26
CA ASN A 438 20.22 10.69 -4.06
C ASN A 438 20.30 10.02 -2.68
N VAL A 439 19.99 10.73 -1.60
CA VAL A 439 20.08 10.20 -0.23
C VAL A 439 19.02 9.14 0.03
N VAL A 440 17.79 9.38 -0.42
CA VAL A 440 16.68 8.43 -0.26
C VAL A 440 16.94 7.15 -1.05
N SER A 441 17.45 7.23 -2.29
CA SER A 441 17.74 6.05 -3.10
C SER A 441 18.79 5.14 -2.49
N ILE A 442 19.87 5.69 -1.91
CA ILE A 442 20.89 4.84 -1.27
C ILE A 442 20.36 4.21 0.03
N ALA A 443 19.61 4.96 0.83
CA ALA A 443 18.99 4.44 2.05
C ALA A 443 17.93 3.36 1.75
N GLY A 444 17.16 3.53 0.66
CA GLY A 444 16.22 2.53 0.15
C GLY A 444 16.90 1.26 -0.34
N LEU A 445 17.99 1.39 -1.11
CA LEU A 445 18.78 0.22 -1.56
C LEU A 445 19.35 -0.55 -0.38
N LEU A 446 19.92 0.14 0.62
CA LEU A 446 20.42 -0.50 1.84
C LEU A 446 19.32 -1.25 2.61
N THR A 447 18.09 -0.72 2.58
CA THR A 447 16.92 -1.40 3.14
C THR A 447 16.60 -2.68 2.36
N TRP A 448 16.53 -2.62 1.03
CA TRP A 448 16.27 -3.82 0.21
C TRP A 448 17.38 -4.86 0.30
N ILE A 449 18.66 -4.44 0.31
CA ILE A 449 19.81 -5.31 0.56
C ILE A 449 19.64 -6.04 1.89
N SER A 450 19.28 -5.31 2.96
CA SER A 450 19.07 -5.90 4.29
C SER A 450 17.90 -6.89 4.31
N ILE A 451 16.80 -6.60 3.62
CA ILE A 451 15.66 -7.52 3.48
C ILE A 451 16.08 -8.81 2.78
N LEU A 452 16.83 -8.70 1.67
CA LEU A 452 17.29 -9.85 0.90
C LEU A 452 18.31 -10.70 1.69
N ILE A 453 19.25 -10.07 2.40
CA ILE A 453 20.18 -10.77 3.31
C ILE A 453 19.40 -11.51 4.40
N THR A 454 18.43 -10.84 5.02
CA THR A 454 17.59 -11.43 6.07
C THR A 454 16.82 -12.64 5.54
N TYR A 455 16.26 -12.56 4.33
CA TYR A 455 15.59 -13.69 3.69
C TYR A 455 16.54 -14.85 3.42
N ILE A 456 17.75 -14.60 2.94
CA ILE A 456 18.74 -15.66 2.72
C ILE A 456 19.10 -16.36 4.04
N CYS A 457 19.23 -15.62 5.14
CA CYS A 457 19.42 -16.22 6.46
C CYS A 457 18.21 -17.05 6.91
N PHE A 458 17.00 -16.55 6.68
CA PHE A 458 15.76 -17.28 6.94
C PHE A 458 15.65 -18.57 6.11
N ASP A 459 15.85 -18.52 4.80
CA ASP A 459 15.80 -19.67 3.90
C ASP A 459 16.86 -20.72 4.28
N ARG A 460 18.06 -20.29 4.66
CA ARG A 460 19.11 -21.17 5.20
C ARG A 460 18.69 -21.83 6.51
N ALA A 461 18.05 -21.09 7.42
CA ALA A 461 17.55 -21.63 8.68
C ALA A 461 16.45 -22.68 8.46
N VAL A 462 15.47 -22.38 7.60
CA VAL A 462 14.38 -23.30 7.23
C VAL A 462 14.94 -24.60 6.66
N ARG A 463 15.94 -24.52 5.76
CA ARG A 463 16.61 -25.72 5.21
C ARG A 463 17.42 -26.47 6.25
N ALA A 464 18.19 -25.77 7.08
CA ALA A 464 19.06 -26.37 8.09
C ALA A 464 18.29 -27.06 9.23
N GLN A 465 17.07 -26.61 9.51
CA GLN A 465 16.18 -27.17 10.53
C GLN A 465 15.12 -28.11 9.95
N HIS A 466 15.21 -28.46 8.65
CA HIS A 466 14.29 -29.36 7.97
C HIS A 466 12.81 -28.99 8.08
N VAL A 467 12.50 -27.69 8.08
CA VAL A 467 11.12 -27.19 8.10
C VAL A 467 10.54 -27.33 6.69
N ASP A 468 9.41 -28.05 6.57
CA ASP A 468 8.74 -28.25 5.30
C ASP A 468 8.05 -26.96 4.81
N LYS A 469 8.51 -26.43 3.67
CA LYS A 469 7.91 -25.24 3.04
C LYS A 469 6.49 -25.47 2.53
N SER A 470 6.04 -26.72 2.37
CA SER A 470 4.64 -27.00 2.01
C SER A 470 3.64 -26.48 3.06
N THR A 471 4.10 -26.33 4.31
CA THR A 471 3.30 -25.79 5.43
C THR A 471 3.16 -24.27 5.41
N PHE A 472 3.87 -23.57 4.51
CA PHE A 472 3.87 -22.11 4.50
C PHE A 472 2.61 -21.59 3.83
N ALA A 473 2.00 -20.56 4.42
CA ALA A 473 0.85 -19.88 3.81
C ALA A 473 1.18 -19.22 2.46
N TYR A 474 2.45 -18.83 2.27
CA TYR A 474 2.96 -18.32 1.02
C TYR A 474 4.42 -18.71 0.85
N VAL A 475 4.75 -19.23 -0.33
CA VAL A 475 6.12 -19.54 -0.74
C VAL A 475 6.50 -18.59 -1.86
N ALA A 476 7.61 -17.87 -1.70
CA ALA A 476 8.03 -16.91 -2.71
C ALA A 476 8.52 -17.64 -3.98
N PRO A 477 8.09 -17.20 -5.16
CA PRO A 477 8.47 -17.84 -6.41
C PRO A 477 9.96 -17.64 -6.71
N PHE A 478 10.57 -18.62 -7.37
CA PHE A 478 11.97 -18.63 -7.83
C PHE A 478 13.04 -18.50 -6.73
N GLN A 479 12.71 -18.81 -5.47
CA GLN A 479 13.67 -18.76 -4.37
C GLN A 479 14.51 -20.05 -4.28
N PRO A 480 15.81 -19.93 -3.94
CA PRO A 480 16.52 -18.74 -3.46
C PRO A 480 17.21 -17.92 -4.57
N TYR A 481 17.13 -18.35 -5.84
CA TYR A 481 17.82 -17.69 -6.95
C TYR A 481 17.39 -16.24 -7.15
N GLY A 482 16.09 -15.97 -7.03
CA GLY A 482 15.54 -14.60 -7.06
C GLY A 482 16.16 -13.70 -6.00
N ALA A 483 16.32 -14.18 -4.76
CA ALA A 483 16.98 -13.42 -3.71
C ALA A 483 18.46 -13.13 -4.01
N TYR A 484 19.22 -14.12 -4.49
CA TYR A 484 20.64 -13.93 -4.81
C TYR A 484 20.85 -12.96 -5.97
N VAL A 485 20.07 -13.09 -7.05
CA VAL A 485 20.17 -12.20 -8.21
C VAL A 485 19.78 -10.77 -7.83
N SER A 486 18.65 -10.58 -7.13
CA SER A 486 18.26 -9.25 -6.66
C SER A 486 19.28 -8.66 -5.69
N LEU A 487 19.88 -9.46 -4.80
CA LEU A 487 20.89 -8.99 -3.87
C LEU A 487 22.14 -8.50 -4.62
N PHE A 488 22.63 -9.29 -5.57
CA PHE A 488 23.78 -8.92 -6.40
C PHE A 488 23.54 -7.58 -7.10
N PHE A 489 22.39 -7.42 -7.77
CA PHE A 489 22.10 -6.18 -8.48
C PHE A 489 21.79 -5.01 -7.55
N CYS A 490 21.15 -5.21 -6.40
CA CYS A 490 20.98 -4.14 -5.41
C CYS A 490 22.34 -3.63 -4.91
N CYS A 491 23.27 -4.53 -4.59
CA CYS A 491 24.63 -4.18 -4.19
C CYS A 491 25.40 -3.48 -5.33
N LEU A 492 25.30 -4.01 -6.56
CA LEU A 492 25.93 -3.42 -7.73
C LEU A 492 25.41 -2.00 -7.97
N ILE A 493 24.10 -1.79 -7.99
CA ILE A 493 23.49 -0.46 -8.14
C ILE A 493 23.92 0.46 -6.99
N ALA A 494 23.99 -0.02 -5.75
CA ALA A 494 24.44 0.80 -4.62
C ALA A 494 25.88 1.31 -4.77
N ILE A 495 26.78 0.51 -5.38
CA ILE A 495 28.18 0.88 -5.61
C ILE A 495 28.31 1.82 -6.82
N ILE A 496 27.69 1.47 -7.93
CA ILE A 496 27.80 2.26 -9.17
C ILE A 496 26.87 3.48 -9.18
N LYS A 497 25.97 3.61 -8.21
CA LYS A 497 25.08 4.77 -8.08
C LYS A 497 25.90 6.06 -8.06
N ASN A 498 25.48 7.04 -8.87
CA ASN A 498 26.16 8.33 -8.99
C ASN A 498 27.63 8.24 -9.46
N PHE A 499 28.04 7.14 -10.12
CA PHE A 499 29.37 7.05 -10.74
C PHE A 499 29.68 8.20 -11.71
N THR A 500 28.63 8.84 -12.22
CA THR A 500 28.71 10.00 -13.08
C THR A 500 29.46 11.19 -12.47
N VAL A 501 29.59 11.27 -11.14
CA VAL A 501 30.40 12.29 -10.46
C VAL A 501 31.91 12.15 -10.74
N PHE A 502 32.33 10.98 -11.24
CA PHE A 502 33.70 10.73 -11.67
C PHE A 502 33.91 11.00 -13.18
N LEU A 503 32.84 11.33 -13.91
CA LEU A 503 32.91 11.65 -15.34
C LEU A 503 32.98 13.17 -15.50
N GLY A 504 34.17 13.68 -15.84
CA GLY A 504 34.40 15.12 -16.04
C GLY A 504 34.74 15.86 -14.74
N HIS A 505 33.95 16.87 -14.38
CA HIS A 505 34.19 17.67 -13.17
C HIS A 505 33.61 17.01 -11.91
N PHE A 506 34.42 16.94 -10.86
CA PHE A 506 34.02 16.31 -9.60
C PHE A 506 32.97 17.15 -8.85
N ASP A 507 31.69 16.78 -8.99
CA ASP A 507 30.59 17.34 -8.21
C ASP A 507 30.56 16.73 -6.81
N TYR A 508 31.27 17.37 -5.88
CA TYR A 508 31.35 16.94 -4.49
C TYR A 508 29.97 16.91 -3.79
N LYS A 509 29.00 17.74 -4.19
CA LYS A 509 27.66 17.76 -3.57
C LYS A 509 26.88 16.53 -3.96
N THR A 510 26.89 16.17 -5.25
CA THR A 510 26.27 14.93 -5.74
C THR A 510 26.99 13.69 -5.23
N PHE A 511 28.31 13.75 -5.04
CA PHE A 511 29.09 12.67 -4.42
C PHE A 511 28.68 12.44 -2.95
N ILE A 512 28.68 13.48 -2.12
CA ILE A 512 28.30 13.36 -0.71
C ILE A 512 26.85 12.89 -0.59
N THR A 513 25.89 13.57 -1.24
CA THR A 513 24.48 13.17 -1.19
C THR A 513 24.24 11.79 -1.80
N GLY A 514 25.10 11.38 -2.74
CA GLY A 514 25.07 10.09 -3.41
C GLY A 514 25.44 8.92 -2.51
N TYR A 515 26.49 9.09 -1.71
CA TYR A 515 27.15 8.00 -1.01
C TYR A 515 27.04 8.06 0.52
N ILE A 516 26.57 9.16 1.12
CA ILE A 516 26.50 9.34 2.58
C ILE A 516 25.76 8.23 3.34
N GLY A 517 24.80 7.55 2.70
CA GLY A 517 24.10 6.43 3.29
C GLY A 517 24.98 5.20 3.59
N LEU A 518 26.00 4.93 2.75
CA LEU A 518 26.90 3.79 2.91
C LEU A 518 27.74 3.86 4.21
N PRO A 519 28.53 4.93 4.47
CA PRO A 519 29.32 5.00 5.68
C PRO A 519 28.42 5.05 6.92
N ILE A 520 27.27 5.72 6.87
CA ILE A 520 26.34 5.73 8.00
C ILE A 520 25.84 4.32 8.31
N PHE A 521 25.44 3.54 7.29
CA PHE A 521 25.00 2.17 7.50
C PHE A 521 26.10 1.27 8.07
N VAL A 522 27.32 1.38 7.53
CA VAL A 522 28.49 0.65 8.02
C VAL A 522 28.78 1.03 9.48
N LEU A 523 28.76 2.32 9.82
CA LEU A 523 28.94 2.80 11.19
C LEU A 523 27.83 2.31 12.13
N CYS A 524 26.57 2.30 11.70
CA CYS A 524 25.48 1.73 12.49
C CYS A 524 25.66 0.22 12.71
N TYR A 525 26.02 -0.52 11.67
CA TYR A 525 26.22 -1.97 11.74
C TYR A 525 27.38 -2.33 12.67
N PHE A 526 28.59 -1.84 12.37
CA PHE A 526 29.78 -2.16 13.17
C PHE A 526 29.76 -1.47 14.53
N GLY A 527 29.23 -0.26 14.63
CA GLY A 527 29.07 0.45 15.90
C GLY A 527 28.22 -0.34 16.88
N TYR A 528 27.03 -0.81 16.46
CA TYR A 528 26.19 -1.67 17.30
C TYR A 528 26.86 -3.01 17.60
N LYS A 529 27.53 -3.59 16.61
CA LYS A 529 28.22 -4.88 16.78
C LYS A 529 29.34 -4.82 17.82
N ILE A 530 30.10 -3.73 17.86
CA ILE A 530 31.19 -3.54 18.82
C ILE A 530 30.65 -3.21 20.22
N THR A 531 29.65 -2.33 20.33
CA THR A 531 29.12 -1.89 21.64
C THR A 531 28.25 -2.96 22.30
N CYS A 532 27.37 -3.60 21.54
CA CYS A 532 26.44 -4.63 22.05
C CYS A 532 26.97 -6.05 21.89
N LYS A 533 28.17 -6.23 21.30
CA LYS A 533 28.81 -7.55 21.05
C LYS A 533 27.85 -8.55 20.39
N SER A 534 27.10 -8.11 19.38
CA SER A 534 26.12 -8.96 18.73
C SER A 534 26.78 -10.00 17.83
N GLU A 535 26.20 -11.20 17.80
CA GLU A 535 26.67 -12.32 16.98
C GLU A 535 25.73 -12.57 15.81
N ILE A 536 26.30 -13.00 14.68
CA ILE A 536 25.53 -13.49 13.55
C ILE A 536 24.93 -14.83 13.95
N ARG A 537 23.60 -14.96 13.80
CA ARG A 537 22.89 -16.17 14.17
C ARG A 537 23.24 -17.30 13.20
N SER A 538 23.68 -18.43 13.74
CA SER A 538 23.88 -19.65 12.97
C SER A 538 22.53 -20.24 12.54
N ALA A 539 22.41 -20.68 11.29
CA ALA A 539 21.17 -21.16 10.69
C ALA A 539 20.48 -22.28 11.50
N ARG A 540 21.24 -23.12 12.21
CA ARG A 540 20.70 -24.20 13.07
C ARG A 540 20.00 -23.70 14.33
N TYR A 541 20.33 -22.49 14.79
CA TYR A 541 19.84 -21.90 16.05
C TYR A 541 19.00 -20.65 15.83
N VAL A 542 18.69 -20.31 14.58
CA VAL A 542 17.74 -19.24 14.28
C VAL A 542 16.36 -19.62 14.80
N ASP A 543 15.71 -18.69 15.50
CA ASP A 543 14.41 -18.93 16.10
C ASP A 543 13.27 -18.89 15.06
N LEU A 544 12.82 -20.07 14.65
CA LEU A 544 11.67 -20.31 13.76
C LEU A 544 10.38 -20.73 14.50
N VAL A 545 10.40 -20.80 15.84
CA VAL A 545 9.33 -21.44 16.63
C VAL A 545 8.61 -20.45 17.54
N SER A 546 9.32 -19.52 18.19
CA SER A 546 8.69 -18.60 19.15
C SER A 546 7.61 -17.76 18.46
N GLN A 547 6.47 -17.56 19.12
CA GLN A 547 5.27 -16.90 18.57
C GLN A 547 4.57 -17.61 17.39
N LYS A 548 5.15 -18.66 16.78
CA LYS A 548 4.53 -19.35 15.65
C LYS A 548 3.20 -20.01 16.04
N SER A 549 3.15 -20.68 17.19
CA SER A 549 1.94 -21.34 17.68
C SER A 549 0.79 -20.37 17.96
N LEU A 550 1.09 -19.14 18.39
CA LEU A 550 0.09 -18.09 18.61
C LEU A 550 -0.48 -17.65 17.26
N VAL A 551 0.38 -17.36 16.30
CA VAL A 551 -0.01 -16.96 14.94
C VAL A 551 -0.82 -18.07 14.25
N ASP A 552 -0.46 -19.33 14.47
CA ASP A 552 -1.21 -20.48 13.97
C ASP A 552 -2.62 -20.56 14.58
N ARG A 553 -2.76 -20.32 15.89
CA ARG A 553 -4.06 -20.30 16.58
C ARG A 553 -4.94 -19.14 16.11
N GLU A 554 -4.38 -17.93 16.07
CA GLU A 554 -5.08 -16.74 15.57
C GLU A 554 -5.61 -16.99 14.15
N GLN A 555 -4.82 -17.62 13.29
CA GLN A 555 -5.24 -17.94 11.92
C GLN A 555 -6.47 -18.86 11.90
N VAL A 556 -6.49 -19.92 12.72
CA VAL A 556 -7.62 -20.86 12.79
C VAL A 556 -8.88 -20.14 13.29
N GLU A 557 -8.75 -19.28 14.30
CA GLU A 557 -9.86 -18.47 14.79
C GLU A 557 -10.41 -17.53 13.71
N TYR A 558 -9.54 -16.86 12.96
CA TYR A 558 -9.95 -16.01 11.85
C TYR A 558 -10.67 -16.78 10.74
N GLU A 559 -10.18 -17.97 10.39
CA GLU A 559 -10.81 -18.83 9.37
C GLU A 559 -12.20 -19.27 9.82
N LEU A 560 -12.36 -19.64 11.10
CA LEU A 560 -13.66 -19.99 11.67
C LEU A 560 -14.63 -18.79 11.64
N ILE A 561 -14.18 -17.60 12.04
CA ILE A 561 -15.00 -16.38 11.99
C ILE A 561 -15.41 -16.07 10.55
N GLU A 562 -14.51 -16.22 9.58
CA GLU A 562 -14.83 -15.97 8.18
C GLU A 562 -15.81 -17.00 7.60
N GLN A 563 -15.70 -18.27 8.02
CA GLN A 563 -16.67 -19.31 7.67
C GLN A 563 -18.05 -18.99 8.23
N LEU A 564 -18.14 -18.64 9.52
CA LEU A 564 -19.40 -18.24 10.16
C LEU A 564 -20.04 -17.04 9.44
N LYS A 565 -19.27 -15.99 9.14
CA LYS A 565 -19.76 -14.83 8.38
C LYS A 565 -20.23 -15.19 6.97
N ARG A 566 -19.55 -16.14 6.31
CA ARG A 566 -19.96 -16.62 4.99
C ARG A 566 -21.27 -17.42 5.07
N GLU A 567 -21.41 -18.26 6.08
CA GLU A 567 -22.63 -19.03 6.33
C GLU A 567 -23.82 -18.11 6.65
N GLU A 568 -23.61 -17.09 7.49
CA GLU A 568 -24.60 -16.05 7.76
C GLU A 568 -25.00 -15.28 6.50
N MET A 569 -24.04 -14.87 5.66
CA MET A 569 -24.36 -14.21 4.38
C MET A 569 -25.16 -15.12 3.45
N ILE A 570 -24.82 -16.41 3.36
CA ILE A 570 -25.57 -17.38 2.55
C ILE A 570 -26.97 -17.59 3.13
N ALA A 571 -27.10 -17.68 4.45
CA ALA A 571 -28.39 -17.80 5.13
C ALA A 571 -29.25 -16.55 4.84
N ASN A 572 -28.72 -15.34 5.05
CA ASN A 572 -29.43 -14.09 4.77
C ASN A 572 -29.82 -13.94 3.29
N THR A 573 -28.95 -14.36 2.36
CA THR A 573 -29.26 -14.38 0.93
C THR A 573 -30.40 -15.36 0.62
N LYS A 574 -30.36 -16.57 1.20
CA LYS A 574 -31.46 -17.55 1.05
C LYS A 574 -32.75 -17.04 1.66
N TYR A 575 -32.73 -16.44 2.85
CA TYR A 575 -33.89 -15.80 3.48
C TYR A 575 -34.47 -14.69 2.59
N SER A 576 -33.63 -13.84 2.02
CA SER A 576 -34.05 -12.77 1.10
C SER A 576 -34.70 -13.32 -0.18
N ILE A 577 -34.15 -14.38 -0.78
CA ILE A 577 -34.72 -15.04 -1.96
C ILE A 577 -36.07 -15.70 -1.62
N VAL A 578 -36.18 -16.38 -0.47
CA VAL A 578 -37.43 -17.00 -0.02
C VAL A 578 -38.53 -15.96 0.21
N ILE A 579 -38.20 -14.82 0.80
CA ILE A 579 -39.16 -13.70 0.98
C ILE A 579 -39.57 -13.11 -0.37
N ALA A 580 -38.62 -12.91 -1.29
CA ALA A 580 -38.91 -12.41 -2.64
C ALA A 580 -39.81 -13.37 -3.42
N LEU A 581 -39.55 -14.68 -3.36
CA LEU A 581 -40.38 -15.71 -3.97
C LEU A 581 -41.77 -15.76 -3.32
N ARG A 582 -41.88 -15.68 -1.99
CA ARG A 582 -43.17 -15.65 -1.30
C ARG A 582 -44.00 -14.43 -1.70
N ARG A 583 -43.39 -13.26 -1.83
CA ARG A 583 -44.04 -12.04 -2.37
C ARG A 583 -44.48 -12.23 -3.81
N TRP A 584 -43.62 -12.82 -4.64
CA TRP A 584 -43.94 -13.10 -6.04
C TRP A 584 -45.11 -14.08 -6.17
N PHE A 585 -45.10 -15.19 -5.44
CA PHE A 585 -46.21 -16.16 -5.40
C PHE A 585 -47.50 -15.52 -4.85
N SER A 586 -47.42 -14.70 -3.80
CA SER A 586 -48.58 -13.98 -3.26
C SER A 586 -49.19 -13.03 -4.31
N ASN A 587 -48.35 -12.27 -5.02
CA ASN A 587 -48.80 -11.36 -6.07
C ASN A 587 -49.34 -12.10 -7.30
N PHE A 588 -48.73 -13.24 -7.64
CA PHE A 588 -49.16 -14.10 -8.74
C PHE A 588 -50.55 -14.71 -8.47
N PHE A 589 -50.79 -15.21 -7.25
CA PHE A 589 -52.12 -15.71 -6.86
C PHE A 589 -53.17 -14.58 -6.74
N TRP A 590 -52.78 -13.39 -6.30
CA TRP A 590 -53.66 -12.22 -6.26
C TRP A 590 -54.12 -11.81 -7.68
N LEU A 591 -53.20 -11.80 -8.65
CA LEU A 591 -53.49 -11.56 -10.07
C LEU A 591 -54.40 -12.63 -10.68
N MET A 592 -54.22 -13.91 -10.30
CA MET A 592 -55.09 -15.00 -10.74
C MET A 592 -56.51 -14.91 -10.15
N SER A 593 -56.65 -14.44 -8.91
CA SER A 593 -57.95 -14.23 -8.26
C SER A 593 -58.76 -13.08 -8.89
N LEU A 594 -58.09 -12.08 -9.48
CA LEU A 594 -58.74 -10.96 -10.18
C LEU A 594 -59.29 -11.35 -11.56
N HIS A 595 -58.77 -12.42 -12.18
CA HIS A 595 -59.27 -12.92 -13.46
C HIS A 595 -60.52 -13.80 -13.34
N SER A 596 -61.01 -14.06 -12.12
CA SER A 596 -62.21 -14.86 -11.84
C SER A 596 -63.48 -14.01 -11.60
N THR A 597 -63.39 -12.68 -11.60
CA THR A 597 -64.50 -11.79 -11.20
C THR A 597 -64.83 -10.71 -12.22
N VAL A 598 -64.71 -11.02 -13.52
CA VAL A 598 -65.26 -10.19 -14.59
C VAL A 598 -66.05 -11.10 -15.54
N ASP A 599 -67.29 -10.71 -15.79
CA ASP A 599 -68.30 -11.28 -16.71
C ASP A 599 -69.03 -12.56 -16.32
N GLN A 600 -70.14 -12.41 -15.58
CA GLN A 600 -71.40 -13.10 -15.88
C GLN A 600 -72.62 -12.23 -15.52
N ASN A 601 -73.14 -11.50 -16.51
CA ASN A 601 -74.55 -11.10 -16.59
C ASN A 601 -74.93 -10.76 -18.04
N LYS A 602 -75.31 -11.78 -18.84
CA LYS A 602 -76.20 -11.66 -20.02
C LYS A 602 -76.65 -13.04 -20.54
N VAL A 603 -77.92 -13.35 -20.23
CA VAL A 603 -78.99 -13.98 -21.06
C VAL A 603 -78.74 -15.31 -21.82
N LEU A 604 -79.43 -16.36 -21.34
CA LEU A 604 -80.10 -17.53 -21.98
C LEU A 604 -79.39 -18.38 -23.07
N GLY A 605 -79.23 -19.69 -22.77
CA GLY A 605 -79.09 -20.79 -23.75
C GLY A 605 -78.03 -21.86 -23.40
N ALA A 606 -78.47 -23.07 -23.02
CA ALA A 606 -77.65 -24.25 -22.62
C ALA A 606 -76.78 -24.86 -23.76
N PRO A 607 -75.91 -25.90 -23.57
CA PRO A 607 -75.62 -26.69 -22.36
C PRO A 607 -74.12 -26.88 -21.98
N ALA A 608 -73.96 -27.49 -20.80
CA ALA A 608 -72.79 -27.99 -20.07
C ALA A 608 -71.49 -28.38 -20.84
N VAL A 609 -70.35 -27.92 -20.32
CA VAL A 609 -69.05 -28.59 -20.41
C VAL A 609 -68.37 -28.58 -19.03
N LYS A 610 -68.06 -29.77 -18.51
CA LYS A 610 -67.36 -30.01 -17.23
C LYS A 610 -65.90 -29.53 -17.32
N PHE A 611 -65.42 -28.77 -16.33
CA PHE A 611 -64.00 -28.66 -16.01
C PHE A 611 -63.73 -29.18 -14.60
N TYR A 612 -62.84 -30.15 -14.51
CA TYR A 612 -62.40 -30.82 -13.29
C TYR A 612 -61.57 -29.87 -12.42
N THR A 613 -61.96 -29.67 -11.16
CA THR A 613 -61.12 -29.04 -10.13
C THR A 613 -60.08 -30.04 -9.64
N ILE A 614 -58.82 -29.85 -10.04
CA ILE A 614 -57.68 -30.57 -9.44
C ILE A 614 -57.37 -29.92 -8.09
N ARG A 615 -57.72 -30.62 -7.01
CA ARG A 615 -57.46 -30.25 -5.63
C ARG A 615 -56.07 -30.77 -5.23
N TRP A 616 -55.05 -29.92 -5.21
CA TRP A 616 -53.75 -30.30 -4.65
C TRP A 616 -53.80 -30.27 -3.12
N ARG A 617 -53.71 -31.47 -2.53
CA ARG A 617 -53.57 -31.71 -1.09
C ARG A 617 -52.08 -31.65 -0.76
N TYR A 618 -51.65 -30.69 0.07
CA TYR A 618 -50.30 -30.70 0.63
C TYR A 618 -50.25 -31.74 1.75
N GLU A 619 -49.64 -32.90 1.48
CA GLU A 619 -49.20 -33.84 2.51
C GLU A 619 -47.79 -33.48 2.95
N TYR A 620 -47.62 -33.34 4.28
CA TYR A 620 -46.35 -33.18 4.95
C TYR A 620 -45.48 -34.44 4.73
N PHE A 621 -44.29 -34.28 4.15
CA PHE A 621 -43.24 -35.29 4.21
C PHE A 621 -42.17 -34.86 5.22
N THR A 622 -42.32 -35.33 6.46
CA THR A 622 -41.23 -35.45 7.43
C THR A 622 -40.45 -36.73 7.12
N ARG A 623 -39.22 -36.60 6.59
CA ARG A 623 -38.20 -37.63 6.70
C ARG A 623 -36.95 -37.01 7.31
N GLU A 624 -36.85 -37.14 8.63
CA GLU A 624 -35.60 -37.02 9.36
C GLU A 624 -34.58 -38.01 8.80
N LYS A 625 -33.44 -37.53 8.32
CA LYS A 625 -32.19 -38.30 8.36
C LYS A 625 -31.35 -37.73 9.50
N LYS A 626 -31.37 -38.42 10.64
CA LYS A 626 -30.37 -38.29 11.69
C LYS A 626 -28.99 -38.64 11.11
N VAL A 627 -28.08 -37.68 11.10
CA VAL A 627 -26.64 -37.97 11.09
C VAL A 627 -26.16 -37.72 12.51
N HIS A 628 -25.87 -38.80 13.23
CA HIS A 628 -25.18 -38.76 14.51
C HIS A 628 -23.72 -38.38 14.27
N TYR A 629 -23.28 -37.25 14.82
CA TYR A 629 -21.88 -37.08 15.21
C TYR A 629 -21.78 -37.42 16.70
N SER A 630 -21.18 -38.57 16.99
CA SER A 630 -20.71 -38.94 18.32
C SER A 630 -19.40 -38.20 18.58
N ILE A 631 -19.42 -37.29 19.55
CA ILE A 631 -18.20 -36.79 20.19
C ILE A 631 -17.81 -37.87 21.21
N LYS A 632 -16.77 -38.64 20.90
CA LYS A 632 -16.06 -39.46 21.89
C LYS A 632 -14.99 -38.59 22.53
N THR A 633 -15.25 -38.14 23.75
CA THR A 633 -14.22 -37.76 24.72
C THR A 633 -13.60 -39.02 25.29
N ASP A 634 -12.40 -39.39 24.84
CA ASP A 634 -11.54 -40.28 25.62
C ASP A 634 -10.51 -39.41 26.35
N CYS A 635 -10.82 -39.14 27.62
CA CYS A 635 -9.82 -38.85 28.64
C CYS A 635 -9.02 -40.13 28.87
N ILE A 636 -7.71 -40.09 28.66
CA ILE A 636 -6.80 -41.03 29.32
C ILE A 636 -5.68 -40.21 29.96
N TYR A 637 -5.76 -40.11 31.28
CA TYR A 637 -4.61 -40.01 32.15
C TYR A 637 -3.82 -41.32 32.03
N HIS A 638 -2.57 -41.23 31.58
CA HIS A 638 -1.43 -41.88 32.22
C HIS A 638 -0.12 -41.25 31.78
#